data_AF-A0A1S1Z4Q2-F1
#
_entry.id   AF-A0A1S1Z4Q2-F1
#
_cell.length_a   1.000
_cell.length_b   1.000
_cell.length_c   1.000
_cell.angle_alpha   90.00
_cell.angle_beta   90.00
_cell.angle_gamma   90.00
#
_symmetry.space_group_name_H-M   'P 1'
#
loop_
_entity.id
_entity.type
_entity.pdbx_description
1 polymer ?
#
loop_
_entity_poly.entity_id
_entity_poly.type
_entity_poly.pdbx_seq_one_letter_code
_entity_poly.pdbx_strand_id
1 'polypeptide(L)'
;MNILKNSIFCLLLLFSSNIYALSLNHHDGKHPKHKKSNYDHLATPPKVKTAPFIKGVAADPTLEIYSDTKNHLMLVEKSSDNILFDGIIEGKDFVRVFNDERDHTTNAIIWRIKKYDKKNRKITWKKYTYKKIPNVGWRPVDNKTTIVKAFK
;
A
#
# COMPACT_ATOMS: atom_id res chain seq x y z
N MET A 1 60.51 -45.16 -5.37
CA MET A 1 60.29 -43.85 -6.04
C MET A 1 58.80 -43.46 -6.03
N ASN A 2 58.11 -43.63 -4.88
CA ASN A 2 56.63 -43.56 -4.80
C ASN A 2 56.11 -42.36 -3.99
N ILE A 3 56.98 -41.64 -3.27
CA ILE A 3 56.58 -40.47 -2.47
C ILE A 3 56.37 -39.24 -3.37
N LEU A 4 57.17 -39.09 -4.43
CA LEU A 4 57.10 -37.95 -5.34
C LEU A 4 55.81 -37.95 -6.21
N LYS A 5 55.27 -39.12 -6.55
CA LYS A 5 54.02 -39.25 -7.33
C LYS A 5 52.78 -38.91 -6.49
N ASN A 6 52.76 -39.26 -5.21
CA ASN A 6 51.63 -38.97 -4.32
C ASN A 6 51.57 -37.48 -3.93
N SER A 7 52.71 -36.80 -3.84
CA SER A 7 52.74 -35.35 -3.55
C SER A 7 52.18 -34.50 -4.70
N ILE A 8 52.41 -34.89 -5.95
CA ILE A 8 51.89 -34.16 -7.13
C ILE A 8 50.37 -34.35 -7.27
N PHE A 9 49.85 -35.52 -6.91
CA PHE A 9 48.40 -35.79 -6.94
C PHE A 9 47.62 -34.96 -5.90
N CYS A 10 48.17 -34.78 -4.70
CA CYS A 10 47.57 -33.91 -3.68
C CYS A 10 47.62 -32.41 -4.06
N LEU A 11 48.65 -31.98 -4.79
CA LEU A 11 48.79 -30.58 -5.23
C LEU A 11 47.77 -30.22 -6.33
N LEU A 12 47.45 -31.15 -7.24
CA LEU A 12 46.42 -30.97 -8.27
C LEU A 12 45.01 -30.89 -7.68
N LEU A 13 44.71 -31.65 -6.61
CA LEU A 13 43.42 -31.57 -5.91
C LEU A 13 43.20 -30.20 -5.24
N LEU A 14 44.24 -29.58 -4.67
CA LEU A 14 44.14 -28.27 -4.01
C LEU A 14 43.98 -27.09 -4.99
N PHE A 15 44.40 -27.24 -6.25
CA PHE A 15 44.14 -26.22 -7.29
C PHE A 15 42.74 -26.32 -7.90
N SER A 16 42.13 -27.51 -7.92
CA SER A 16 40.76 -27.69 -8.43
C SER A 16 39.69 -27.09 -7.50
N SER A 17 39.95 -27.01 -6.18
CA SER A 17 39.03 -26.41 -5.21
C SER A 17 38.96 -24.89 -5.25
N ASN A 18 39.84 -24.20 -5.98
CA ASN A 18 39.79 -22.74 -6.14
C ASN A 18 38.97 -22.26 -7.35
N ILE A 19 38.64 -23.14 -8.31
CA ILE A 19 37.87 -22.73 -9.49
C ILE A 19 36.36 -22.68 -9.18
N TYR A 20 35.89 -23.44 -8.18
CA TYR A 20 34.47 -23.41 -7.76
C TYR A 20 34.15 -22.32 -6.73
N ALA A 21 35.15 -21.71 -6.09
CA ALA A 21 34.96 -20.57 -5.19
C ALA A 21 34.89 -19.21 -5.93
N LEU A 22 35.26 -19.17 -7.21
CA LEU A 22 35.24 -17.98 -8.07
C LEU A 22 34.22 -18.07 -9.22
N SER A 23 33.11 -18.78 -9.00
CA SER A 23 32.00 -18.90 -9.96
C SER A 23 30.63 -18.62 -9.34
N LEU A 24 30.57 -18.16 -8.08
CA LEU A 24 29.32 -17.87 -7.38
C LEU A 24 28.94 -16.39 -7.32
N ASN A 25 29.68 -15.49 -7.98
CA ASN A 25 29.38 -14.05 -7.99
C ASN A 25 29.69 -13.40 -9.34
N HIS A 26 29.10 -13.87 -10.45
CA HIS A 26 28.97 -13.05 -11.66
C HIS A 26 27.87 -13.57 -12.61
N HIS A 27 26.68 -13.80 -12.08
CA HIS A 27 25.50 -13.51 -12.89
C HIS A 27 25.11 -12.06 -12.62
N ASP A 28 25.73 -11.15 -13.36
CA ASP A 28 25.13 -9.86 -13.71
C ASP A 28 23.93 -10.13 -14.64
N GLY A 29 22.97 -10.89 -14.11
CA GLY A 29 21.59 -10.69 -14.45
C GLY A 29 21.32 -9.27 -14.03
N LYS A 30 21.34 -8.35 -15.01
CA LYS A 30 20.74 -7.03 -14.88
C LYS A 30 19.31 -7.26 -14.42
N HIS A 31 19.10 -7.39 -13.11
CA HIS A 31 17.83 -7.08 -12.50
C HIS A 31 17.53 -5.70 -13.06
N PRO A 32 16.48 -5.52 -13.88
CA PRO A 32 16.10 -4.20 -14.29
C PRO A 32 15.96 -3.46 -12.98
N LYS A 33 16.85 -2.49 -12.71
CA LYS A 33 16.72 -1.56 -11.60
C LYS A 33 15.29 -1.11 -11.75
N HIS A 34 14.39 -1.59 -10.88
CA HIS A 34 13.02 -1.13 -10.88
C HIS A 34 13.21 0.36 -10.73
N LYS A 35 12.97 1.11 -11.82
CA LYS A 35 12.85 2.56 -11.74
C LYS A 35 11.96 2.72 -10.51
N LYS A 36 12.46 3.41 -9.48
CA LYS A 36 11.58 4.00 -8.47
C LYS A 36 10.66 4.89 -9.28
N SER A 37 9.62 4.28 -9.84
CA SER A 37 8.43 4.96 -10.28
C SER A 37 8.03 5.64 -9.00
N ASN A 38 8.14 6.96 -8.98
CA ASN A 38 7.42 7.77 -8.02
C ASN A 38 5.95 7.39 -8.24
N TYR A 39 5.52 6.34 -7.55
CA TYR A 39 4.18 5.83 -7.61
C TYR A 39 3.36 6.92 -6.95
N ASP A 40 2.63 7.67 -7.77
CA ASP A 40 1.77 8.72 -7.27
C ASP A 40 0.58 8.05 -6.54
N HIS A 41 0.73 7.93 -5.23
CA HIS A 41 -0.27 7.34 -4.34
C HIS A 41 -1.59 8.14 -4.31
N LEU A 42 -1.59 9.38 -4.80
CA LEU A 42 -2.75 10.28 -4.83
C LEU A 42 -3.54 10.10 -6.13
N ALA A 43 -2.83 10.04 -7.25
CA ALA A 43 -3.45 9.86 -8.57
C ALA A 43 -3.83 8.41 -8.86
N THR A 44 -3.08 7.43 -8.31
CA THR A 44 -3.21 6.02 -8.69
C THR A 44 -4.24 5.29 -7.83
N PRO A 45 -5.39 4.85 -8.40
CA PRO A 45 -6.38 4.09 -7.66
C PRO A 45 -5.87 2.69 -7.29
N PRO A 46 -6.43 2.08 -6.22
CA PRO A 46 -6.07 0.73 -5.81
C PRO A 46 -6.48 -0.30 -6.87
N LYS A 47 -5.72 -1.40 -6.97
CA LYS A 47 -6.20 -2.59 -7.68
C LYS A 47 -7.22 -3.29 -6.79
N VAL A 48 -8.30 -3.84 -7.35
CA VAL A 48 -9.42 -4.47 -6.60
C VAL A 48 -8.96 -5.51 -5.58
N LYS A 49 -7.84 -6.20 -5.87
CA LYS A 49 -7.27 -7.24 -4.99
C LYS A 49 -6.33 -6.75 -3.91
N THR A 50 -5.91 -5.48 -3.91
CA THR A 50 -4.66 -5.10 -3.21
C THR A 50 -4.84 -4.23 -1.96
N ALA A 51 -6.03 -3.75 -1.61
CA ALA A 51 -6.19 -2.93 -0.38
C ALA A 51 -7.61 -2.97 0.22
N PRO A 52 -7.91 -3.89 1.16
CA PRO A 52 -9.19 -3.84 1.88
C PRO A 52 -9.34 -2.52 2.67
N PHE A 53 -10.57 -1.98 2.73
CA PHE A 53 -10.90 -0.75 3.47
C PHE A 53 -10.34 -0.77 4.90
N ILE A 54 -10.49 -1.89 5.61
CA ILE A 54 -10.02 -2.04 7.00
C ILE A 54 -8.53 -1.76 7.16
N LYS A 55 -7.67 -2.19 6.21
CA LYS A 55 -6.22 -1.96 6.30
C LYS A 55 -5.85 -0.47 6.19
N GLY A 56 -6.62 0.29 5.41
CA GLY A 56 -6.40 1.73 5.29
C GLY A 56 -6.81 2.47 6.56
N VAL A 57 -7.89 2.05 7.21
CA VAL A 57 -8.36 2.66 8.47
C VAL A 57 -7.43 2.33 9.63
N ALA A 58 -6.99 1.07 9.74
CA ALA A 58 -6.04 0.64 10.77
C ALA A 58 -4.67 1.36 10.71
N ALA A 59 -4.37 2.06 9.62
CA ALA A 59 -3.15 2.85 9.49
C ALA A 59 -3.16 4.15 10.32
N ASP A 60 -4.33 4.62 10.76
CA ASP A 60 -4.43 5.80 11.63
C ASP A 60 -5.29 5.49 12.87
N PRO A 61 -4.74 5.69 14.09
CA PRO A 61 -5.43 5.32 15.33
C PRO A 61 -6.66 6.18 15.63
N THR A 62 -6.80 7.34 14.99
CA THR A 62 -7.93 8.28 15.18
C THR A 62 -9.15 7.94 14.33
N LEU A 63 -9.04 6.96 13.43
CA LEU A 63 -10.15 6.49 12.61
C LEU A 63 -10.63 5.11 13.08
N GLU A 64 -11.91 4.85 12.92
CA GLU A 64 -12.48 3.51 13.08
C GLU A 64 -13.67 3.25 12.17
N ILE A 65 -13.97 1.96 12.03
CA ILE A 65 -15.20 1.48 11.42
C ILE A 65 -16.25 1.35 12.52
N TYR A 66 -17.32 2.12 12.43
CA TYR A 66 -18.49 1.97 13.26
C TYR A 66 -19.56 1.15 12.52
N SER A 67 -20.24 0.25 13.21
CA SER A 67 -21.33 -0.56 12.66
C SER A 67 -22.62 -0.21 13.38
N ASP A 68 -23.52 0.49 12.71
CA ASP A 68 -24.86 0.82 13.26
C ASP A 68 -25.78 -0.41 13.21
N THR A 69 -25.74 -1.12 12.08
CA THR A 69 -26.43 -2.40 11.91
C THR A 69 -25.50 -3.41 11.24
N LYS A 70 -25.91 -4.68 11.14
CA LYS A 70 -25.13 -5.77 10.51
C LYS A 70 -24.62 -5.42 9.10
N ASN A 71 -25.34 -4.57 8.37
CA ASN A 71 -25.03 -4.23 6.98
C ASN A 71 -24.67 -2.75 6.78
N HIS A 72 -24.63 -1.95 7.85
CA HIS A 72 -24.37 -0.52 7.76
C HIS A 72 -23.10 -0.17 8.51
N LEU A 73 -22.04 0.05 7.73
CA LEU A 73 -20.72 0.43 8.20
C LEU A 73 -20.45 1.90 7.88
N MET A 74 -19.79 2.60 8.80
CA MET A 74 -19.42 4.00 8.69
C MET A 74 -17.96 4.19 9.09
N LEU A 75 -17.28 5.16 8.47
CA LEU A 75 -15.96 5.61 8.91
C LEU A 75 -16.16 6.80 9.84
N VAL A 76 -15.69 6.68 11.07
CA VAL A 76 -15.83 7.73 12.09
C VAL A 76 -14.47 8.15 12.64
N GLU A 77 -14.40 9.40 13.10
CA GLU A 77 -13.28 9.92 13.87
C GLU A 77 -13.51 9.63 15.36
N LYS A 78 -12.65 8.81 15.97
CA LYS A 78 -12.81 8.32 17.36
C LYS A 78 -12.91 9.40 18.41
N SER A 79 -12.23 10.53 18.21
CA SER A 79 -12.15 11.58 19.23
C SER A 79 -13.39 12.47 19.29
N SER A 80 -14.19 12.48 18.22
CA SER A 80 -15.30 13.41 18.05
C SER A 80 -16.59 12.71 17.63
N ASP A 81 -16.54 11.40 17.41
CA ASP A 81 -17.56 10.57 16.77
C ASP A 81 -18.01 11.08 15.39
N ASN A 82 -17.32 12.03 14.77
CA ASN A 82 -17.75 12.58 13.48
C ASN A 82 -17.76 11.50 12.39
N ILE A 83 -18.88 11.37 11.66
CA ILE A 83 -18.98 10.46 10.51
C ILE A 83 -18.31 11.12 9.33
N LEU A 84 -17.15 10.58 8.94
CA LEU A 84 -16.40 11.02 7.78
C LEU A 84 -17.00 10.43 6.52
N PHE A 85 -17.39 9.15 6.54
CA PHE A 85 -17.90 8.46 5.37
C PHE A 85 -18.99 7.45 5.74
N ASP A 86 -20.19 7.69 5.24
CA ASP A 86 -21.40 6.92 5.54
C ASP A 86 -21.66 5.85 4.46
N GLY A 87 -22.08 4.67 4.91
CA GLY A 87 -22.49 3.56 4.05
C GLY A 87 -21.32 2.92 3.31
N ILE A 88 -20.30 2.47 4.03
CA ILE A 88 -19.17 1.70 3.50
C ILE A 88 -19.67 0.38 2.92
N ILE A 89 -19.18 0.03 1.74
CA ILE A 89 -19.46 -1.23 1.06
C ILE A 89 -18.16 -2.02 0.92
N GLU A 90 -18.06 -3.12 1.66
CA GLU A 90 -16.91 -4.02 1.57
C GLU A 90 -16.68 -4.51 0.14
N GLY A 91 -15.42 -4.55 -0.29
CA GLY A 91 -15.03 -4.95 -1.65
C GLY A 91 -15.32 -3.92 -2.75
N LYS A 92 -16.08 -2.85 -2.47
CA LYS A 92 -16.28 -1.72 -3.40
C LYS A 92 -15.57 -0.45 -2.97
N ASP A 93 -15.40 -0.26 -1.67
CA ASP A 93 -14.73 0.89 -1.10
C ASP A 93 -13.33 0.54 -0.62
N PHE A 94 -12.41 1.47 -0.86
CA PHE A 94 -11.00 1.33 -0.56
C PHE A 94 -10.53 2.63 0.08
N VAL A 95 -9.87 2.56 1.23
CA VAL A 95 -9.32 3.74 1.90
C VAL A 95 -7.79 3.65 1.94
N ARG A 96 -7.15 4.81 1.85
CA ARG A 96 -5.73 4.99 2.12
C ARG A 96 -5.57 6.19 3.02
N VAL A 97 -4.85 6.03 4.11
CA VAL A 97 -4.34 7.12 4.94
C VAL A 97 -2.84 7.28 4.66
N PHE A 98 -2.36 8.51 4.55
CA PHE A 98 -0.97 8.83 4.28
C PHE A 98 -0.63 10.22 4.83
N ASN A 99 0.66 10.46 5.08
CA ASN A 99 1.15 11.80 5.40
C ASN A 99 1.62 12.47 4.10
N ASP A 100 1.17 13.70 3.86
CA ASP A 100 1.65 14.51 2.74
C ASP A 100 2.97 15.18 3.16
N GLU A 101 4.04 14.88 2.43
CA GLU A 101 5.38 15.40 2.76
C GLU A 101 5.50 16.91 2.55
N ARG A 102 4.59 17.53 1.76
CA ARG A 102 4.65 18.96 1.42
C ARG A 102 4.18 19.86 2.55
N ASP A 103 3.17 19.43 3.29
CA ASP A 103 2.56 20.21 4.37
C ASP A 103 2.53 19.46 5.70
N HIS A 104 3.13 18.27 5.77
CA HIS A 104 3.22 17.39 6.92
C HIS A 104 1.86 17.03 7.54
N THR A 105 0.78 17.11 6.76
CA THR A 105 -0.56 16.76 7.24
C THR A 105 -0.92 15.32 6.90
N THR A 106 -1.71 14.71 7.79
CA THR A 106 -2.29 13.39 7.53
C THR A 106 -3.53 13.56 6.66
N ASN A 107 -3.61 12.78 5.59
CA ASN A 107 -4.67 12.83 4.59
C ASN A 107 -5.24 11.43 4.37
N ALA A 108 -6.51 11.37 3.97
CA ALA A 108 -7.21 10.14 3.65
C ALA A 108 -7.90 10.27 2.30
N ILE A 109 -7.83 9.22 1.49
CA ILE A 109 -8.56 9.12 0.24
C ILE A 109 -9.38 7.83 0.26
N ILE A 110 -10.67 7.96 -0.04
CA ILE A 110 -11.59 6.85 -0.23
C ILE A 110 -11.95 6.75 -1.71
N TRP A 111 -11.68 5.60 -2.30
CA TRP A 111 -12.10 5.25 -3.66
C TRP A 111 -13.27 4.28 -3.61
N ARG A 112 -14.40 4.68 -4.19
CA ARG A 112 -15.58 3.83 -4.39
C ARG A 112 -15.67 3.39 -5.85
N ILE A 113 -15.81 2.09 -6.08
CA ILE A 113 -16.09 1.55 -7.42
C ILE A 113 -17.50 2.01 -7.85
N LYS A 114 -17.57 2.89 -8.86
CA LYS A 114 -18.84 3.31 -9.48
C LYS A 114 -19.28 2.34 -10.59
N LYS A 115 -18.33 1.91 -11.41
CA LYS A 115 -18.58 1.00 -12.54
C LYS A 115 -17.35 0.16 -12.83
N TYR A 116 -17.55 -1.11 -13.15
CA TYR A 116 -16.52 -2.00 -13.68
C TYR A 116 -16.87 -2.41 -15.11
N ASP A 117 -16.07 -1.97 -16.07
CA ASP A 117 -16.16 -2.41 -17.46
C ASP A 117 -15.37 -3.71 -17.61
N LYS A 118 -16.09 -4.84 -17.69
CA LYS A 118 -15.50 -6.17 -17.86
C LYS A 118 -14.75 -6.32 -19.20
N LYS A 119 -15.21 -5.66 -20.26
CA LYS A 119 -14.64 -5.77 -21.61
C LYS A 119 -13.26 -5.13 -21.67
N ASN A 120 -13.15 -3.92 -21.11
CA ASN A 120 -11.90 -3.16 -21.10
C ASN A 120 -11.08 -3.34 -19.82
N ARG A 121 -11.55 -4.19 -18.89
CA ARG A 121 -11.01 -4.37 -17.53
C ARG A 121 -10.78 -3.04 -16.80
N LYS A 122 -11.60 -2.03 -17.07
CA LYS A 122 -11.44 -0.65 -16.59
C LYS A 122 -12.41 -0.38 -15.44
N ILE A 123 -11.93 0.29 -14.40
CA ILE A 123 -12.75 0.69 -13.25
C ILE A 123 -12.95 2.21 -13.29
N THR A 124 -14.20 2.63 -13.14
CA THR A 124 -14.56 4.01 -12.89
C THR A 124 -14.69 4.21 -11.38
N TRP A 125 -13.89 5.13 -10.85
CA TRP A 125 -13.84 5.42 -9.41
C TRP A 125 -14.58 6.72 -9.10
N LYS A 126 -15.23 6.76 -7.93
CA LYS A 126 -15.61 8.00 -7.26
C LYS A 126 -14.64 8.21 -6.08
N LYS A 127 -14.06 9.40 -5.96
CA LYS A 127 -13.06 9.73 -4.93
C LYS A 127 -13.66 10.64 -3.88
N TYR A 128 -13.26 10.45 -2.63
CA TYR A 128 -13.56 11.30 -1.49
C TYR A 128 -12.25 11.55 -0.76
N THR A 129 -11.92 12.81 -0.48
CA THR A 129 -10.63 13.21 0.09
C THR A 129 -10.85 13.96 1.40
N TYR A 130 -10.03 13.62 2.39
CA TYR A 130 -10.07 14.21 3.72
C TYR A 130 -8.66 14.60 4.16
N LYS A 131 -8.57 15.65 4.95
CA LYS A 131 -7.35 16.17 5.57
C LYS A 131 -7.57 16.33 7.05
N LYS A 132 -6.61 15.88 7.84
CA LYS A 132 -6.60 16.08 9.28
C LYS A 132 -6.03 17.47 9.58
N ILE A 133 -6.86 18.32 10.17
CA ILE A 133 -6.48 19.68 10.56
C ILE A 133 -6.23 19.69 12.09
N PRO A 134 -5.09 20.21 12.57
CA PRO A 134 -4.82 20.32 14.00
C PRO A 134 -5.96 21.01 14.75
N ASN A 135 -6.33 20.48 15.92
CA ASN A 135 -7.41 20.98 16.80
C ASN A 135 -8.83 21.00 16.20
N VAL A 136 -9.00 20.61 14.93
CA VAL A 136 -10.28 20.60 14.23
C VAL A 136 -10.71 19.18 13.88
N GLY A 137 -9.75 18.29 13.60
CA GLY A 137 -9.99 16.91 13.21
C GLY A 137 -10.04 16.73 11.68
N TRP A 138 -10.63 15.64 11.24
CA TRP A 138 -10.75 15.30 9.81
C TRP A 138 -11.78 16.17 9.08
N ARG A 139 -11.38 16.74 7.93
CA ARG A 139 -12.24 17.59 7.09
C ARG A 139 -12.14 17.23 5.61
N PRO A 140 -13.24 17.31 4.84
CA PRO A 140 -13.22 17.06 3.41
C PRO A 140 -12.41 18.15 2.69
N VAL A 141 -11.64 17.78 1.66
CA VAL A 141 -10.73 18.69 0.94
C VAL A 141 -11.29 19.17 -0.39
N ASP A 142 -12.21 18.43 -1.01
CA ASP A 142 -12.83 18.80 -2.29
C ASP A 142 -14.37 18.65 -2.26
N ASN A 143 -15.05 19.64 -2.85
CA ASN A 143 -16.45 20.03 -2.60
C ASN A 143 -17.51 19.32 -3.47
N LYS A 144 -17.20 18.16 -4.07
CA LYS A 144 -18.23 17.42 -4.84
C LYS A 144 -19.03 16.41 -4.02
N THR A 145 -18.66 16.17 -2.76
CA THR A 145 -19.40 15.34 -1.79
C THR A 145 -19.05 15.77 -0.37
N THR A 146 -19.84 16.70 0.17
CA THR A 146 -19.47 17.66 1.22
C THR A 146 -20.11 17.42 2.58
N ILE A 147 -20.50 16.20 2.94
CA ILE A 147 -21.26 16.01 4.19
C ILE A 147 -20.49 15.09 5.14
N VAL A 148 -19.72 15.72 6.03
CA VAL A 148 -19.38 15.13 7.34
C VAL A 148 -20.64 15.30 8.19
N LYS A 149 -21.21 14.19 8.66
CA LYS A 149 -22.36 14.21 9.58
C LYS A 149 -21.81 14.08 11.00
N ALA A 150 -22.13 15.03 11.88
CA ALA A 150 -21.91 14.84 13.31
C ALA A 150 -23.07 14.01 13.88
N PHE A 151 -22.81 13.13 14.86
CA PHE A 151 -23.89 12.65 15.72
C PHE A 151 -24.40 13.83 16.56
N LYS A 152 -25.72 13.99 16.65
CA LYS A 152 -26.35 14.95 17.56
C LYS A 152 -26.58 14.29 18.91
#